data_AF-A0A3A0E844-F1
#
_entry.id   AF-A0A3A0E844-F1
#
_cell.length_a   1.000
_cell.length_b   1.000
_cell.length_c   1.000
_cell.angle_alpha   90.00
_cell.angle_beta   90.00
_cell.angle_gamma   90.00
#
_symmetry.space_group_name_H-M   'P 1'
#
loop_
_entity.id
_entity.type
_entity.pdbx_description
1 polymer ?
#
loop_
_entity_poly.entity_id
_entity_poly.type
_entity_poly.pdbx_seq_one_letter_code
_entity_poly.pdbx_strand_id
1 'polypeptide(L)' 'MKQGQWNYEPEPVDEKRFSSTRAMPGTDEKLAVLAERVRAGLPLWHGCDRKDYDDVDQAT' A
#
# COMPACT_ATOMS: atom_id res chain seq x y z
N MET A 1 -6.02 -23.40 -17.52
CA MET A 1 -6.30 -22.04 -17.00
C MET A 1 -6.14 -22.08 -15.49
N LYS A 2 -5.34 -21.21 -14.87
CA LYS A 2 -5.28 -21.12 -13.41
C LYS A 2 -6.57 -20.44 -12.94
N GLN A 3 -7.42 -21.18 -12.24
CA GLN A 3 -8.59 -20.61 -11.57
C GLN A 3 -8.07 -19.85 -10.35
N GLY A 4 -8.07 -18.51 -10.41
CA GLY A 4 -7.80 -17.69 -9.26
C GLY A 4 -8.93 -17.82 -8.23
N GLN A 5 -8.61 -17.61 -6.95
CA GLN A 5 -9.62 -17.50 -5.92
C GLN A 5 -10.19 -16.08 -5.96
N TRP A 6 -11.20 -15.87 -6.80
CA TRP A 6 -11.80 -14.54 -7.05
C TRP A 6 -12.55 -13.96 -5.85
N ASN A 7 -12.87 -14.80 -4.86
CA ASN A 7 -13.56 -14.43 -3.63
C ASN A 7 -12.63 -14.47 -2.41
N TYR A 8 -11.31 -14.38 -2.62
CA TYR A 8 -10.37 -14.30 -1.50
C TYR A 8 -10.49 -12.93 -0.83
N GLU A 9 -10.96 -12.94 0.41
CA GLU A 9 -10.98 -11.79 1.30
C GLU A 9 -9.93 -12.06 2.40
N PRO A 10 -8.81 -11.32 2.46
CA PRO A 10 -7.86 -11.46 3.55
C PRO A 10 -8.51 -11.00 4.86
N GLU A 11 -8.04 -11.54 6.00
CA GLU A 11 -8.44 -11.00 7.30
C GLU A 11 -8.06 -9.52 7.39
N PRO A 12 -8.96 -8.66 7.94
CA PRO A 12 -8.67 -7.26 8.10
C PRO A 12 -7.48 -7.09 9.06
N VAL A 13 -6.47 -6.35 8.61
CA VAL A 13 -5.31 -5.97 9.43
C VAL A 13 -5.48 -4.51 9.84
N ASP A 14 -5.36 -4.24 11.14
CA ASP A 14 -5.36 -2.86 11.66
C ASP A 14 -4.25 -2.04 10.98
N GLU A 15 -4.62 -0.92 10.36
CA GLU A 15 -3.71 -0.01 9.66
C GLU A 15 -2.60 0.51 10.59
N LYS A 16 -2.82 0.58 11.91
CA LYS A 16 -1.78 0.95 12.89
C LYS A 16 -0.59 -0.01 12.93
N ARG A 17 -0.71 -1.20 12.33
CA ARG A 17 0.35 -2.21 12.29
C ARG A 17 1.39 -1.98 11.20
N PHE A 18 1.16 -1.04 10.28
CA PHE A 18 2.07 -0.77 9.18
C PHE A 18 2.01 0.70 8.74
N SER A 19 3.11 1.24 8.25
CA SER A 19 3.18 2.66 7.90
C SER A 19 2.59 2.94 6.52
N SER A 20 1.91 4.08 6.38
CA SER A 20 1.60 4.64 5.07
C SER A 20 2.85 5.16 4.37
N THR A 21 2.77 5.33 3.05
CA THR A 21 3.82 5.97 2.26
C THR A 21 3.31 7.23 1.57
N ARG A 22 4.13 8.29 1.65
CA ARG A 22 3.95 9.56 0.94
C ARG A 22 4.65 9.57 -0.44
N ALA A 23 5.34 8.48 -0.79
CA ALA A 23 6.04 8.37 -2.06
C ALA A 23 5.08 8.64 -3.24
N MET A 24 5.57 9.40 -4.21
CA MET A 24 4.82 9.78 -5.40
C MET A 24 4.31 8.55 -6.15
N PRO A 25 3.06 8.54 -6.64
CA PRO A 25 2.59 7.50 -7.55
C PRO A 25 3.55 7.33 -8.74
N GLY A 26 3.82 6.07 -9.12
CA GLY A 26 4.68 5.74 -10.25
C GLY A 26 6.19 5.77 -10.00
N THR A 27 6.64 6.08 -8.77
CA THR A 27 8.08 6.07 -8.43
C THR A 27 8.57 4.71 -7.94
N ASP A 28 9.86 4.44 -8.11
CA ASP A 28 10.52 3.25 -7.56
C ASP A 28 10.44 3.19 -6.03
N GLU A 29 10.46 4.36 -5.36
CA GLU A 29 10.29 4.46 -3.91
C GLU A 29 8.93 3.90 -3.47
N LYS A 30 7.85 4.28 -4.17
CA LYS A 30 6.51 3.73 -3.91
C LYS A 30 6.51 2.21 -4.07
N LEU A 31 7.11 1.71 -5.16
CA LEU A 31 7.18 0.27 -5.43
C LEU A 31 7.98 -0.47 -4.35
N ALA A 32 9.07 0.11 -3.86
CA ALA A 32 9.88 -0.48 -2.80
C ALA A 32 9.07 -0.70 -1.51
N VAL A 33 8.35 0.33 -1.05
CA VAL A 33 7.51 0.24 0.17
C VAL A 33 6.39 -0.78 -0.01
N LEU A 34 5.68 -0.76 -1.15
CA LEU A 34 4.59 -1.69 -1.40
C LEU A 34 5.10 -3.14 -1.50
N ALA A 35 6.26 -3.36 -2.11
CA ALA A 35 6.87 -4.68 -2.23
C ALA A 35 7.33 -5.23 -0.87
N GLU A 36 7.91 -4.39 -0.01
CA GLU A 36 8.26 -4.76 1.37
C GLU A 36 7.01 -5.21 2.15
N ARG A 37 5.91 -4.45 2.03
CA ARG A 37 4.64 -4.74 2.71
C ARG A 37 4.07 -6.10 2.29
N VAL A 38 4.07 -6.41 0.98
CA VAL A 38 3.63 -7.71 0.46
C VAL A 38 4.53 -8.85 0.97
N ARG A 39 5.85 -8.66 0.99
CA ARG A 39 6.79 -9.66 1.52
C ARG A 39 6.58 -9.94 3.01
N ALA A 40 6.11 -8.95 3.77
CA ALA A 40 5.75 -9.08 5.17
C ALA A 40 4.36 -9.70 5.42
N GLY A 41 3.62 -10.05 4.36
CA GLY A 41 2.26 -10.60 4.48
C GLY A 41 1.21 -9.56 4.93
N LEU A 42 1.52 -8.27 4.78
CA LEU A 42 0.63 -7.18 5.12
C LEU A 42 -0.24 -6.78 3.90
N PRO A 43 -1.38 -6.10 4.12
CA PRO A 43 -2.20 -5.58 3.01
C PRO A 43 -1.37 -4.72 2.07
N LEU A 44 -1.62 -4.79 0.76
CA LEU A 44 -0.86 -3.98 -0.21
C LEU A 44 -1.01 -2.49 0.04
N TRP A 45 -2.22 -2.02 0.38
CA TRP A 45 -2.56 -0.60 0.52
C TRP A 45 -2.78 -0.21 1.97
N HIS A 46 -2.37 1.00 2.33
CA HIS A 46 -2.76 1.69 3.56
C HIS A 46 -3.79 2.78 3.20
N GLY A 47 -4.81 3.02 4.04
CA GLY A 47 -5.84 4.03 3.81
C GLY A 47 -5.28 5.43 3.54
N CYS A 48 -4.24 5.81 4.31
CA CYS A 48 -3.44 7.04 4.18
C CYS A 48 -2.24 6.98 3.22
N ASP A 49 -2.08 5.96 2.36
CA ASP A 49 -1.06 6.03 1.29
C ASP A 49 -1.40 7.17 0.32
N ARG A 50 -0.39 7.91 -0.16
CA ARG A 50 -0.59 8.96 -1.19
C ARG A 50 -1.20 8.38 -2.47
N LYS A 51 -2.34 8.90 -2.93
CA LYS A 51 -3.07 8.33 -4.09
C LYS A 51 -2.91 9.13 -5.37
N ASP A 52 -2.63 10.41 -5.24
CA ASP A 52 -2.56 11.34 -6.37
C ASP A 52 -1.25 12.15 -6.36
N TYR A 53 -1.06 12.91 -7.43
CA TYR A 53 0.10 13.77 -7.62
C TYR A 53 -0.06 15.13 -6.91
N ASP A 54 -1.28 15.48 -6.51
CA ASP A 54 -1.63 16.81 -5.98
C ASP A 54 -1.56 16.88 -4.45
N ASP A 55 -1.31 15.75 -3.78
CA ASP A 55 -1.04 15.65 -2.35
C ASP A 55 0.25 16.44 -2.01
N VAL A 56 0.09 17.76 -1.88
CA VAL A 56 1.17 18.68 -1.55
C VAL A 56 1.54 18.45 -0.10
N ASP A 57 2.82 18.16 0.14
CA ASP A 57 3.32 17.98 1.49
C ASP A 57 3.10 19.28 2.26
N GLN A 58 2.06 19.34 3.11
CA GLN A 58 2.00 20.35 4.16
C GLN A 58 3.05 19.96 5.20
N ALA A 59 4.30 20.32 4.92
CA ALA A 59 5.37 20.33 5.90
C ALA A 59 5.09 21.53 6.83
N THR A 60 4.52 21.24 8.01
CA THR A 60 4.60 22.13 9.17
C THR A 60 5.93 21.90 9.88
#